data_AF-A0A6G7J0U6-F1
#
_entry.id   AF-A0A6G7J0U6-F1
#
_cell.length_a   1.000
_cell.length_b   1.000
_cell.length_c   1.000
_cell.angle_alpha   90.00
_cell.angle_beta   90.00
_cell.angle_gamma   90.00
#
_symmetry.space_group_name_H-M   'P 1'
#
loop_
_entity.id
_entity.type
_entity.pdbx_description
1 polymer ?
#
loop_
_entity_poly.entity_id
_entity_poly.type
_entity_poly.pdbx_seq_one_letter_code
_entity_poly.pdbx_strand_id
1 'polypeptide(L)'
;MKNGPKIDKDSFIRDCHLSVRTQNVLYNNSKAFGVRPIFPITNNDLKVSDIGKLSLRAIGDFRNCGKKTLLEIIALCTKAGVKFKQEKNSSPPTTDPGK
;
A
#
# COMPACT_ATOMS: atom_id res chain seq x y z
N MET A 1 1.88 21.51 14.75
CA MET A 1 2.51 21.08 13.47
C MET A 1 1.52 21.40 12.35
N LYS A 2 1.88 22.24 11.38
CA LYS A 2 1.00 22.52 10.23
C LYS A 2 0.87 21.22 9.43
N ASN A 3 -0.30 20.60 9.48
CA ASN A 3 -0.63 19.46 8.63
C ASN A 3 -0.40 19.90 7.19
N GLY A 4 0.53 19.24 6.49
CA GLY A 4 0.70 19.44 5.05
C GLY A 4 -0.63 19.22 4.30
N PRO A 5 -0.67 19.52 3.00
CA PRO A 5 -1.90 19.34 2.21
C PRO A 5 -2.50 17.95 2.47
N LYS A 6 -3.76 17.96 2.91
CA LYS A 6 -4.51 16.74 3.22
C LYS A 6 -4.81 16.06 1.88
N ILE A 7 -4.36 14.82 1.73
CA ILE A 7 -4.61 14.03 0.51
C ILE A 7 -5.95 13.31 0.71
N ASP A 8 -6.83 13.32 -0.28
CA ASP A 8 -8.07 12.54 -0.20
C ASP A 8 -7.73 11.05 -0.37
N LYS A 9 -8.33 10.18 0.45
CA LYS A 9 -8.14 8.73 0.33
C LYS A 9 -8.61 8.19 -1.03
N ASP A 10 -9.53 8.88 -1.69
CA ASP A 10 -10.08 8.50 -2.98
C ASP A 10 -9.35 9.15 -4.16
N SER A 11 -8.29 9.93 -3.90
CA SER A 11 -7.36 10.42 -4.92
C SER A 11 -6.64 9.26 -5.62
N PHE A 12 -6.41 9.41 -6.92
CA PHE A 12 -5.61 8.47 -7.71
C PHE A 12 -4.11 8.64 -7.41
N ILE A 13 -3.36 7.53 -7.49
CA ILE A 13 -1.91 7.54 -7.25
C ILE A 13 -1.14 8.49 -8.19
N ARG A 14 -1.61 8.67 -9.43
CA ARG A 14 -1.01 9.58 -10.43
C ARG A 14 -1.05 11.04 -9.99
N ASP A 15 -2.01 11.41 -9.15
CA ASP A 15 -2.23 12.79 -8.69
C ASP A 15 -1.52 13.07 -7.34
N CYS A 16 -0.88 12.06 -6.74
CA CYS A 16 -0.31 12.15 -5.39
C CYS A 16 1.17 12.60 -5.35
N HIS A 17 1.74 13.02 -6.50
CA HIS A 17 3.14 13.50 -6.63
C HIS A 17 4.20 12.58 -5.99
N LEU A 18 4.01 11.27 -6.07
CA LEU A 18 4.99 10.28 -5.59
C LEU A 18 6.17 10.16 -6.55
N SER A 19 7.31 9.69 -6.05
CA SER A 19 8.42 9.31 -6.91
C SER A 19 8.01 8.27 -7.95
N VAL A 20 8.60 8.35 -9.15
CA VAL A 20 8.33 7.42 -10.26
C VAL A 20 8.52 5.96 -9.82
N ARG A 21 9.51 5.69 -8.95
CA ARG A 21 9.75 4.35 -8.42
C ARG A 21 8.59 3.86 -7.55
N THR A 22 8.06 4.71 -6.69
CA THR A 22 6.91 4.38 -5.83
C THR A 22 5.65 4.17 -6.66
N GLN A 23 5.39 5.03 -7.64
CA GLN A 23 4.28 4.83 -8.58
C GLN A 23 4.40 3.48 -9.31
N ASN A 24 5.59 3.15 -9.81
CA ASN A 24 5.84 1.88 -10.49
C ASN A 24 5.64 0.67 -9.57
N VAL A 25 6.08 0.73 -8.30
CA VAL A 25 5.82 -0.35 -7.33
C VAL A 25 4.32 -0.54 -7.12
N LEU A 26 3.57 0.56 -6.96
CA LEU A 26 2.12 0.49 -6.73
C LEU A 26 1.37 -0.04 -7.96
N TYR A 27 1.65 0.48 -9.15
CA TYR A 27 0.95 0.10 -10.37
C TYR A 27 1.24 -1.33 -10.83
N ASN A 28 2.48 -1.77 -10.74
CA ASN A 28 2.85 -3.16 -11.08
C ASN A 28 2.20 -4.18 -10.14
N ASN A 29 1.78 -3.76 -8.95
CA ASN A 29 1.10 -4.60 -7.96
C ASN A 29 -0.38 -4.25 -7.79
N SER A 30 -0.98 -3.45 -8.69
CA SER A 30 -2.39 -3.02 -8.64
C SER A 30 -3.38 -4.16 -8.41
N LYS A 31 -3.14 -5.33 -9.02
CA LYS A 31 -3.94 -6.54 -8.82
C LYS A 31 -3.97 -7.02 -7.35
N ALA A 32 -2.87 -6.89 -6.62
CA ALA A 32 -2.81 -7.25 -5.19
C ALA A 32 -3.69 -6.34 -4.33
N PHE A 33 -3.91 -5.10 -4.77
CA PHE A 33 -4.85 -4.15 -4.16
C PHE A 33 -6.30 -4.33 -4.65
N GLY A 34 -6.55 -5.34 -5.49
CA GLY A 34 -7.86 -5.62 -6.09
C GLY A 34 -8.24 -4.68 -7.23
N VAL A 35 -7.27 -3.95 -7.80
CA VAL A 35 -7.48 -3.05 -8.93
C VAL A 35 -7.02 -3.72 -10.22
N ARG A 36 -7.82 -3.63 -11.27
CA ARG A 36 -7.46 -4.24 -12.55
C ARG A 36 -6.25 -3.51 -13.15
N PRO A 37 -5.23 -4.23 -13.62
CA PRO A 37 -4.17 -3.60 -14.39
C PRO A 37 -4.76 -3.03 -15.69
N ILE A 38 -4.39 -1.79 -16.01
CA ILE A 38 -4.79 -1.08 -17.24
C ILE A 38 -3.52 -0.78 -18.04
N PHE A 39 -3.60 -0.80 -19.37
CA PHE A 39 -2.53 -0.34 -20.25
C PHE A 39 -2.95 0.98 -20.93
N PRO A 40 -2.12 2.04 -20.89
CA PRO A 40 -0.82 2.13 -20.23
C PRO A 40 -0.92 2.12 -18.70
N ILE A 41 0.11 1.62 -18.03
CA ILE A 41 0.10 1.37 -16.57
C ILE A 41 -0.12 2.64 -15.73
N THR A 42 0.13 3.81 -16.32
CA THR A 42 -0.07 5.14 -15.73
C THR A 42 -1.54 5.54 -15.61
N ASN A 43 -2.44 4.91 -16.37
CA ASN A 43 -3.89 5.14 -16.31
C ASN A 43 -4.58 4.19 -15.34
N ASN A 44 -3.84 3.57 -14.42
CA ASN A 44 -4.41 2.68 -13.42
C ASN A 44 -5.31 3.46 -12.45
N ASP A 45 -6.48 2.91 -12.15
CA ASP A 45 -7.47 3.51 -11.23
C ASP A 45 -7.16 3.24 -9.75
N LEU A 46 -5.93 2.88 -9.43
CA LEU A 46 -5.47 2.66 -8.07
C LEU A 46 -5.61 3.96 -7.26
N LYS A 47 -6.38 3.89 -6.18
CA LYS A 47 -6.60 4.98 -5.22
C LYS A 47 -5.74 4.78 -3.97
N VAL A 48 -5.56 5.83 -3.18
CA VAL A 48 -4.84 5.75 -1.90
C VAL A 48 -5.52 4.77 -0.94
N SER A 49 -6.86 4.75 -0.91
CA SER A 49 -7.67 3.86 -0.06
C SER A 49 -7.47 2.38 -0.37
N ASP A 50 -7.12 2.03 -1.61
CA ASP A 50 -6.86 0.65 -2.01
C ASP A 50 -5.57 0.10 -1.39
N ILE A 51 -4.58 0.95 -1.12
CA ILE A 51 -3.31 0.54 -0.49
C ILE A 51 -3.56 -0.10 0.88
N GLY A 52 -4.52 0.44 1.64
CA GLY A 52 -4.88 -0.04 2.98
C GLY A 52 -5.44 -1.47 3.02
N LYS A 53 -5.81 -2.05 1.87
CA LYS A 53 -6.28 -3.44 1.76
C LYS A 53 -5.17 -4.47 2.07
N LEU A 54 -3.91 -4.05 1.98
CA LEU A 54 -2.74 -4.89 2.28
C LEU A 54 -2.08 -4.47 3.61
N SER A 55 -1.30 -5.39 4.18
CA SER A 55 -0.45 -5.08 5.33
C SER A 55 0.85 -4.43 4.87
N LEU A 56 1.53 -3.76 5.80
CA LEU A 56 2.83 -3.14 5.52
C LEU A 56 3.90 -4.16 5.11
N ARG A 57 3.92 -5.36 5.72
CA ARG A 57 4.84 -6.43 5.32
C ARG A 57 4.58 -6.85 3.88
N ALA A 58 3.32 -7.10 3.52
CA ALA A 58 2.97 -7.53 2.16
C ALA A 58 3.40 -6.49 1.11
N ILE A 59 3.27 -5.20 1.40
CA ILE A 59 3.75 -4.11 0.52
C ILE A 59 5.28 -4.06 0.50
N GLY A 60 5.93 -4.28 1.65
CA GLY A 60 7.39 -4.32 1.76
C GLY A 60 8.04 -5.46 0.95
N ASP A 61 7.33 -6.57 0.78
CA ASP A 61 7.78 -7.74 0.02
C ASP A 61 7.65 -7.56 -1.51
N PHE A 62 7.03 -6.46 -1.98
CA PHE A 62 6.95 -6.19 -3.40
C PHE A 62 8.32 -5.99 -4.03
N ARG A 63 8.49 -6.55 -5.23
CA ARG A 63 9.68 -6.35 -6.04
C ARG A 63 9.93 -4.84 -6.20
N ASN A 64 11.16 -4.42 -5.97
CA ASN A 64 11.61 -3.02 -6.04
C ASN A 64 11.10 -2.07 -4.92
N CYS A 65 10.40 -2.58 -3.90
CA CYS A 65 9.97 -1.79 -2.74
C CYS A 65 11.09 -1.66 -1.70
N GLY A 66 12.02 -0.73 -1.92
CA GLY A 66 13.06 -0.43 -0.94
C GLY A 66 12.53 0.39 0.25
N LYS A 67 13.33 0.52 1.32
CA LYS A 67 12.97 1.28 2.53
C LYS A 67 12.42 2.69 2.25
N LYS A 68 13.04 3.44 1.31
CA LYS A 68 12.58 4.79 0.94
C LYS A 68 11.20 4.77 0.27
N THR A 69 10.96 3.82 -0.64
CA THR A 69 9.66 3.63 -1.30
C THR A 69 8.58 3.26 -0.30
N LEU A 70 8.88 2.33 0.62
CA LEU A 70 7.93 1.94 1.67
C LEU A 70 7.58 3.11 2.58
N LEU A 71 8.56 3.93 3.00
CA LEU A 71 8.32 5.13 3.80
C LEU A 71 7.46 6.17 3.07
N GLU A 72 7.66 6.34 1.77
CA GLU A 72 6.83 7.24 0.95
C GLU A 72 5.37 6.77 0.89
N ILE A 73 5.13 5.47 0.74
CA ILE A 73 3.80 4.85 0.78
C ILE A 73 3.14 5.05 2.16
N ILE A 74 3.90 4.84 3.24
CA ILE A 74 3.42 5.07 4.62
C ILE A 74 3.03 6.53 4.81
N ALA A 75 3.87 7.47 4.37
CA ALA A 75 3.60 8.89 4.49
C ALA A 75 2.35 9.30 3.70
N LEU A 76 2.17 8.77 2.50
CA LEU A 76 0.96 8.95 1.69
C LEU A 76 -0.30 8.49 2.44
N CYS A 77 -0.31 7.24 2.91
CA CYS A 77 -1.46 6.67 3.62
C CYS A 77 -1.75 7.43 4.92
N THR A 78 -0.71 7.85 5.64
CA THR A 78 -0.85 8.66 6.87
C THR A 78 -1.49 10.01 6.57
N LYS A 79 -1.04 10.72 5.53
CA LYS A 79 -1.64 12.01 5.11
C LYS A 79 -3.10 11.88 4.66
N ALA A 80 -3.46 10.72 4.11
CA ALA A 80 -4.82 10.39 3.67
C ALA A 80 -5.69 9.74 4.76
N GLY A 81 -5.14 9.46 5.95
CA GLY A 81 -5.86 8.77 7.02
C GLY A 81 -6.21 7.30 6.71
N VAL A 82 -5.48 6.67 5.79
CA VAL A 82 -5.68 5.26 5.42
C VAL A 82 -4.89 4.36 6.37
N LYS A 83 -5.59 3.39 6.97
CA LYS A 83 -4.99 2.37 7.83
C LYS A 83 -4.67 1.12 7.02
N PHE A 84 -3.52 0.51 7.29
CA PHE A 84 -3.13 -0.76 6.70
C PHE A 84 -3.86 -1.93 7.34
N LYS A 85 -4.07 -2.99 6.56
CA LYS A 85 -4.62 -4.25 7.07
C LYS A 85 -3.66 -4.80 8.13
N GLN A 86 -4.20 -5.12 9.30
CA GLN A 86 -3.41 -5.80 10.34
C GLN A 86 -3.04 -7.20 9.85
N GLU A 87 -1.80 -7.59 10.10
CA GLU A 87 -1.42 -8.99 9.97
C GLU A 87 -2.21 -9.78 11.02
N LYS A 88 -2.98 -10.78 10.57
CA LYS A 88 -3.46 -11.78 11.50
C LYS A 88 -2.20 -12.47 11.99
N ASN A 89 -1.84 -12.25 13.26
CA ASN A 89 -0.91 -13.14 13.92
C ASN A 89 -1.46 -14.54 13.72
N SER A 90 -0.78 -15.34 12.90
CA SER A 90 -0.94 -16.77 12.96
C SER A 90 -0.63 -17.14 14.39
N SER A 91 -1.66 -17.47 15.17
CA SER A 91 -1.50 -18.10 16.46
C SER A 91 -0.44 -19.19 16.31
N PRO A 92 0.48 -19.38 17.26
CA PRO A 92 1.32 -20.57 17.24
C PRO A 92 0.39 -21.79 17.11
N PRO A 93 0.76 -22.83 16.34
CA PRO A 93 -0.03 -24.05 16.27
C PRO A 93 -0.26 -24.50 17.71
N THR A 94 -1.52 -24.75 18.08
CA THR A 94 -1.87 -25.34 19.36
C THR A 94 -1.12 -26.66 19.47
N THR A 95 -0.03 -26.69 20.23
CA THR A 95 0.60 -27.93 20.66
C THR A 95 -0.40 -28.60 21.58
N ASP A 96 -1.05 -29.65 21.08
CA ASP A 96 -1.90 -30.53 21.87
C ASP A 96 -1.07 -31.15 23.00
N PRO A 97 -1.32 -30.83 24.29
CA PRO A 97 -0.62 -31.45 25.40
C PRO A 97 -1.33 -32.77 25.72
N GLY A 98 -1.18 -33.78 24.85
CA GLY A 98 -2.01 -34.98 24.96
C GLY A 98 -1.49 -36.21 24.23
N LYS A 99 -0.34 -36.75 24.66
CA LYS A 99 -0.11 -38.21 24.74
C LYS A 99 1.11 -38.56 25.58
#